data_AF-A0A953IHX0-F1
#
_entry.id   AF-A0A953IHX0-F1
#
_cell.length_a   1.000
_cell.length_b   1.000
_cell.length_c   1.000
_cell.angle_alpha   90.00
_cell.angle_beta   90.00
_cell.angle_gamma   90.00
#
_symmetry.space_group_name_H-M   'P 1'
#
loop_
_entity.id
_entity.type
_entity.pdbx_description
1 polymer ?
#
loop_
_entity_poly.entity_id
_entity_poly.type
_entity_poly.pdbx_seq_one_letter_code
_entity_poly.pdbx_strand_id
1 'polypeptide(L)'
;MDPSIVTPFLLTQAVSFLIGIGLREYYEGESKFDTFGTVRTFVFIGMLGFILFQLPEVGRSAYLVGLAGLILFLLVYYSDKVREKKRPGMIGVHIALLTYATGPIALLQPHWFLVLIAVSILFVLHSKGRIRRFTDRLETGEVVTVCKFLAIVGVVLPLIPAIPQAKGWLGELLAALPVTPRQIWMAVVVTTAISYLGYVLQTYLYPNKGLLLAGVIGGVYSSTVAVLVLAKKSKARPEVSHQAGVAIVLAVSMMYLRLLALVVIFRFRSVLAVGPVLLTLAALAAGYALWR
;
A
#
# COMPACT_ATOMS: atom_id res chain seq x y z
N MET A 1 12.13 26.76 -37.22
CA MET A 1 12.21 26.13 -35.89
C MET A 1 10.96 26.56 -35.15
N ASP A 2 10.02 25.65 -34.90
CA ASP A 2 8.76 26.02 -34.26
C ASP A 2 9.03 26.51 -32.82
N PRO A 3 8.53 27.69 -32.43
CA PRO A 3 8.64 28.22 -31.07
C PRO A 3 8.08 27.26 -29.99
N SER A 4 7.27 26.28 -30.40
CA SER A 4 6.67 25.27 -29.54
C SER A 4 7.67 24.29 -28.91
N ILE A 5 8.89 24.14 -29.47
CA ILE A 5 9.92 23.21 -28.95
C ILE A 5 10.66 23.79 -27.73
N VAL A 6 10.66 25.12 -27.58
CA VAL A 6 11.37 25.80 -26.49
C VAL A 6 10.75 25.46 -25.14
N THR A 7 9.42 25.43 -25.05
CA THR A 7 8.69 25.09 -23.82
C THR A 7 9.02 23.69 -23.29
N PRO A 8 8.88 22.59 -24.05
CA PRO A 8 9.20 21.24 -23.57
C PRO A 8 10.70 21.07 -23.31
N PHE A 9 11.57 21.78 -24.04
CA PHE A 9 13.01 21.78 -23.75
C PHE A 9 13.32 22.41 -22.38
N LEU A 10 12.82 23.63 -22.13
CA LEU A 10 12.98 24.32 -20.84
C LEU A 10 12.37 23.53 -19.69
N LEU A 11 11.21 22.90 -19.93
CA LEU A 11 10.54 22.09 -18.91
C LEU A 11 11.33 20.82 -18.59
N THR A 12 11.92 20.18 -19.60
CA THR A 12 12.84 19.04 -19.42
C THR A 12 14.05 19.44 -18.58
N GLN A 13 14.65 20.60 -18.86
CA GLN A 13 15.77 21.12 -18.07
C GLN A 13 15.36 21.41 -16.62
N ALA A 14 14.25 22.11 -16.42
CA ALA A 14 13.74 22.45 -15.10
C ALA A 14 13.45 21.19 -14.26
N VAL A 15 12.82 20.18 -14.85
CA VAL A 15 12.56 18.91 -14.15
C VAL A 15 13.82 18.12 -13.89
N SER A 16 14.72 18.03 -14.85
CA SER A 16 16.00 17.33 -14.67
C SER A 16 16.84 18.00 -13.57
N PHE A 17 16.80 19.33 -13.49
CA PHE A 17 17.42 20.11 -12.43
C PHE A 17 16.77 19.82 -11.06
N LEU A 18 15.44 19.83 -10.99
CA LEU A 18 14.70 19.54 -9.77
C LEU A 18 15.00 18.13 -9.24
N ILE A 19 14.99 17.13 -10.13
CA ILE A 19 15.37 15.74 -9.82
C ILE A 19 16.82 15.68 -9.31
N GLY A 20 17.74 16.39 -9.96
CA GLY A 20 19.13 16.49 -9.54
C GLY A 20 19.30 17.09 -8.14
N ILE A 21 18.54 18.13 -7.79
CA ILE A 21 18.53 18.70 -6.43
C ILE A 21 18.02 17.69 -5.42
N GLY A 22 16.86 17.06 -5.67
CA GLY A 22 16.31 16.08 -4.73
C GLY A 22 17.24 14.89 -4.49
N LEU A 23 17.98 14.47 -5.52
CA LEU A 23 18.99 13.44 -5.37
C LEU A 23 20.22 13.89 -4.58
N ARG A 24 20.66 15.13 -4.78
CA ARG A 24 21.74 15.70 -3.98
C ARG A 24 21.35 15.77 -2.49
N GLU A 25 20.17 16.30 -2.19
CA GLU A 25 19.65 16.37 -0.81
C GLU A 25 19.58 14.98 -0.18
N TYR A 26 19.14 13.98 -0.94
CA TYR A 26 19.13 12.59 -0.53
C TYR A 26 20.54 12.04 -0.20
N TYR A 27 21.55 12.37 -1.00
CA TYR A 27 22.93 11.93 -0.74
C TYR A 27 23.54 12.63 0.47
N GLU A 28 23.29 13.93 0.63
CA GLU A 28 23.73 14.71 1.79
C GLU A 28 23.10 14.17 3.08
N GLY A 29 21.79 13.89 3.08
CA GLY A 29 21.10 13.28 4.21
C GLY A 29 21.57 11.86 4.56
N GLU A 30 22.19 11.16 3.61
CA GLU A 30 22.77 9.81 3.82
C GLU A 30 24.29 9.84 4.03
N SER A 31 24.92 11.01 4.16
CA SER A 31 26.38 11.18 4.29
C SER A 31 27.18 10.47 3.18
N LYS A 32 26.63 10.42 1.96
CA LYS A 32 27.27 9.77 0.81
C LYS A 32 28.02 10.81 -0.03
N PHE A 33 29.33 10.92 0.20
CA PHE A 33 30.19 11.92 -0.46
C PHE A 33 30.78 11.48 -1.79
N ASP A 34 30.80 10.18 -2.06
CA ASP A 34 31.24 9.62 -3.34
C ASP A 34 30.04 8.94 -4.00
N THR A 35 29.25 9.74 -4.71
CA THR A 35 27.96 9.34 -5.29
C THR A 35 27.79 9.82 -6.73
N PHE A 36 26.93 9.12 -7.48
CA PHE A 36 26.79 9.32 -8.92
C PHE A 36 26.15 10.66 -9.26
N GLY A 37 26.88 11.47 -10.02
CA GLY A 37 26.38 12.66 -10.69
C GLY A 37 26.10 13.84 -9.76
N THR A 38 26.33 15.04 -10.28
CA THR A 38 25.86 16.29 -9.64
C THR A 38 24.55 16.73 -10.28
N VAL A 39 23.90 17.76 -9.73
CA VAL A 39 22.69 18.37 -10.34
C VAL A 39 22.90 18.64 -11.84
N ARG A 40 24.08 19.11 -12.24
CA ARG A 40 24.45 19.37 -13.65
C ARG A 40 24.43 18.10 -14.51
N THR A 41 24.89 16.97 -13.96
CA THR A 41 24.89 15.69 -14.67
C THR A 41 23.47 15.27 -15.05
N PHE A 42 22.50 15.44 -14.15
CA PHE A 42 21.09 15.10 -14.44
C PHE A 42 20.47 16.03 -15.48
N VAL A 43 20.77 17.33 -15.42
CA VAL A 43 20.37 18.29 -16.46
C VAL A 43 20.92 17.87 -17.83
N PHE A 44 22.19 17.50 -17.91
CA PHE A 44 22.78 17.02 -19.16
C PHE A 44 22.18 15.71 -19.65
N ILE A 45 21.87 14.77 -18.76
CA ILE A 45 21.22 13.51 -19.12
C ILE A 45 19.82 13.75 -19.71
N GLY A 46 19.01 14.62 -19.09
CA GLY A 46 17.69 14.98 -19.60
C GLY A 46 17.77 15.73 -20.93
N MET A 47 18.72 16.67 -21.04
CA MET A 47 19.01 17.39 -22.29
C MET A 47 19.44 16.44 -23.42
N LEU A 48 20.30 15.47 -23.11
CA LEU A 48 20.75 14.45 -24.05
C LEU A 48 19.57 13.60 -24.55
N GLY A 49 18.70 13.14 -23.66
CA GLY A 49 17.49 12.39 -24.03
C GLY A 49 16.53 13.18 -24.92
N PHE A 50 16.38 14.49 -24.65
CA PHE A 50 15.57 15.39 -25.47
C PHE A 50 16.15 15.58 -26.87
N ILE A 51 17.45 15.91 -26.96
CA ILE A 51 18.14 16.18 -28.24
C ILE A 51 18.10 14.93 -29.12
N LEU A 52 18.43 13.77 -28.56
CA LEU A 52 18.49 12.53 -29.32
C LEU A 52 17.12 12.11 -29.87
N PHE A 53 16.05 12.39 -29.13
CA PHE A 53 14.70 12.06 -29.57
C PHE A 53 14.14 13.05 -30.61
N GLN A 54 14.54 14.32 -30.55
CA GLN A 54 14.07 15.38 -31.45
C GLN A 54 14.72 15.35 -32.84
N LEU A 55 15.78 14.55 -33.06
CA LEU A 55 16.44 14.44 -34.35
C LEU A 55 15.47 13.95 -35.45
N PRO A 56 15.33 14.67 -36.58
CA PRO A 56 14.47 14.25 -37.68
C PRO A 56 14.99 12.94 -38.31
N GLU A 57 14.08 12.10 -38.80
CA GLU A 57 14.32 10.79 -39.44
C GLU A 57 14.91 9.68 -38.54
N VAL A 58 15.76 10.02 -37.58
CA VAL A 58 16.49 9.05 -36.74
C VAL A 58 16.18 9.17 -35.24
N GLY A 59 15.29 10.06 -34.82
CA GLY A 59 15.09 10.37 -33.39
C GLY A 59 14.85 9.15 -32.50
N ARG A 60 14.08 8.17 -32.96
CA ARG A 60 13.80 6.95 -32.17
C ARG A 60 15.01 6.01 -32.07
N SER A 61 15.73 5.81 -33.17
CA SER A 61 16.93 4.95 -33.19
C SER A 61 18.10 5.62 -32.47
N ALA A 62 18.31 6.93 -32.68
CA ALA A 62 19.30 7.73 -31.97
C ALA A 62 19.04 7.76 -30.45
N TYR A 63 17.79 7.90 -30.02
CA TYR A 63 17.41 7.80 -28.60
C TYR A 63 17.73 6.42 -28.01
N LEU A 64 17.48 5.32 -28.73
CA LEU A 64 17.79 3.97 -28.26
C LEU A 64 19.30 3.72 -28.18
N VAL A 65 20.06 4.19 -29.17
CA VAL A 65 21.53 4.10 -29.15
C VAL A 65 22.10 4.93 -28.01
N GLY A 66 21.58 6.14 -27.77
CA GLY A 66 21.96 6.96 -26.63
C GLY A 66 21.60 6.32 -25.28
N LEU A 67 20.44 5.67 -25.19
CA LEU A 67 20.05 4.91 -24.01
C LEU A 67 21.00 3.75 -23.75
N ALA A 68 21.35 2.98 -24.78
CA ALA A 68 22.32 1.89 -24.68
C ALA A 68 23.69 2.41 -24.24
N GLY A 69 24.15 3.54 -24.79
CA GLY A 69 25.38 4.21 -24.39
C GLY A 69 25.35 4.67 -22.92
N LEU A 70 24.24 5.25 -22.48
CA LEU A 70 24.04 5.66 -21.09
C LEU A 70 24.03 4.46 -20.14
N ILE A 71 23.33 3.38 -20.49
CA ILE A 71 23.30 2.14 -19.71
C ILE A 71 24.72 1.56 -19.60
N LEU A 72 25.46 1.50 -20.71
CA LEU A 72 26.84 1.01 -20.72
C LEU A 72 27.74 1.87 -19.82
N PHE A 73 27.66 3.19 -19.93
CA PHE A 73 28.41 4.13 -19.08
C PHE A 73 28.07 3.95 -17.59
N LEU A 74 26.78 3.85 -17.27
CA LEU A 74 26.29 3.60 -15.91
C LEU A 74 26.73 2.23 -15.38
N LEU A 75 26.81 1.22 -16.23
CA LEU A 75 27.24 -0.13 -15.88
C LEU A 75 28.73 -0.16 -15.55
N VAL A 76 29.57 0.51 -16.36
CA VAL A 76 31.00 0.67 -16.07
C VAL A 76 31.19 1.40 -14.74
N TYR A 77 30.53 2.55 -14.57
CA TYR A 77 30.56 3.31 -13.32
C TYR A 77 30.11 2.47 -12.11
N TYR A 78 29.02 1.72 -12.24
CA TYR A 78 28.51 0.89 -11.17
C TYR A 78 29.46 -0.27 -10.85
N SER A 79 30.06 -0.89 -11.87
CA SER A 79 31.00 -1.99 -11.70
C SER A 79 32.26 -1.59 -10.93
N ASP A 80 32.79 -0.39 -11.20
CA ASP A 80 33.92 0.19 -10.49
C ASP A 80 33.55 0.44 -9.02
N LYS A 81 32.36 1.01 -8.81
CA LYS A 81 31.85 1.29 -7.47
C LYS A 81 31.58 0.04 -6.62
N VAL A 82 31.17 -1.07 -7.24
CA VAL A 82 31.01 -2.38 -6.56
C VAL A 82 32.36 -2.91 -6.11
N ARG A 83 33.44 -2.66 -6.87
CA ARG A 83 34.80 -3.09 -6.51
C ARG A 83 35.34 -2.29 -5.33
N GLU A 84 35.06 -0.98 -5.27
CA GLU A 84 35.51 -0.11 -4.18
C GLU A 84 34.67 -0.26 -2.90
N LYS A 85 33.35 -0.46 -3.02
CA LYS A 85 32.42 -0.50 -1.88
C LYS A 85 31.65 -1.81 -1.82
N LYS A 86 31.64 -2.44 -0.63
CA LYS A 86 30.90 -3.70 -0.38
C LYS A 86 29.37 -3.59 -0.55
N ARG A 87 28.78 -2.38 -0.57
CA ARG A 87 27.32 -2.14 -0.76
C ARG A 87 27.03 -0.81 -1.48
N PRO A 88 27.17 -0.72 -2.81
CA PRO A 88 26.86 0.50 -3.54
C PRO A 88 25.34 0.72 -3.64
N GLY A 89 24.91 1.97 -3.49
CA GLY A 89 23.50 2.35 -3.67
C GLY A 89 23.13 2.43 -5.15
N MET A 90 22.04 1.76 -5.55
CA MET A 90 21.58 1.74 -6.95
C MET A 90 20.64 2.91 -7.33
N ILE A 91 20.15 3.69 -6.37
CA ILE A 91 19.14 4.73 -6.60
C ILE A 91 19.59 5.79 -7.63
N GLY A 92 20.86 6.20 -7.58
CA GLY A 92 21.41 7.16 -8.55
C GLY A 92 21.36 6.67 -10.00
N VAL A 93 21.64 5.39 -10.22
CA VAL A 93 21.59 4.77 -11.55
C VAL A 93 20.16 4.76 -12.09
N HIS A 94 19.18 4.41 -11.25
CA HIS A 94 17.77 4.39 -11.65
C HIS A 94 17.25 5.79 -11.95
N ILE A 95 17.60 6.78 -11.12
CA ILE A 95 17.19 8.17 -11.34
C ILE A 95 17.83 8.72 -12.62
N ALA A 96 19.07 8.36 -12.95
CA ALA A 96 19.70 8.77 -14.20
C ALA A 96 18.92 8.26 -15.43
N LEU A 97 18.50 7.00 -15.41
CA LEU A 97 17.69 6.42 -16.48
C LEU A 97 16.30 7.08 -16.58
N LEU A 98 15.66 7.36 -15.43
CA LEU A 98 14.38 8.08 -15.41
C LEU A 98 14.51 9.51 -15.93
N THR A 99 15.59 10.22 -15.57
CA THR A 99 15.87 11.56 -16.07
C THR A 99 16.08 11.56 -17.58
N TYR A 100 16.78 10.56 -18.13
CA TYR A 100 16.93 10.43 -19.60
C TYR A 100 15.58 10.30 -20.33
N ALA A 101 14.64 9.58 -19.72
CA ALA A 101 13.30 9.41 -20.27
C ALA A 101 12.43 10.68 -20.24
N THR A 102 12.80 11.72 -19.47
CA THR A 102 12.01 12.97 -19.39
C THR A 102 11.96 13.72 -20.72
N GLY A 103 13.01 13.63 -21.55
CA GLY A 103 13.08 14.30 -22.85
C GLY A 103 11.97 13.90 -23.82
N PRO A 104 11.83 12.60 -24.19
CA PRO A 104 10.72 12.14 -25.03
C PRO A 104 9.34 12.39 -24.40
N ILE A 105 9.22 12.28 -23.08
CA ILE A 105 7.95 12.53 -22.38
C ILE A 105 7.52 13.99 -22.54
N ALA A 106 8.45 14.94 -22.53
CA ALA A 106 8.14 16.35 -22.75
C ALA A 106 7.57 16.64 -24.13
N LEU A 107 7.93 15.82 -25.12
CA LEU A 107 7.52 15.98 -26.51
C LEU A 107 6.23 15.22 -26.83
N LEU A 108 6.04 14.04 -26.24
CA LEU A 108 4.93 13.13 -26.57
C LEU A 108 3.72 13.24 -25.64
N GLN A 109 3.90 13.77 -24.43
CA GLN A 109 2.86 13.78 -23.40
C GLN A 109 2.53 15.21 -22.94
N PRO A 110 1.33 15.43 -22.37
CA PRO A 110 0.99 16.72 -21.79
C PRO A 110 1.96 17.14 -20.68
N HIS A 111 2.23 18.45 -20.58
CA HIS A 111 3.16 19.02 -19.60
C HIS A 111 2.88 18.60 -18.15
N TRP A 112 1.60 18.43 -17.76
CA TRP A 112 1.22 18.00 -16.41
C TRP A 112 1.73 16.60 -16.06
N PHE A 113 1.85 15.69 -17.04
CA PHE A 113 2.33 14.33 -16.82
C PHE A 113 3.82 14.31 -16.51
N LEU A 114 4.60 15.18 -17.16
CA LEU A 114 6.02 15.33 -16.87
C LEU A 114 6.25 15.86 -15.45
N VAL A 115 5.47 16.87 -15.04
CA VAL A 115 5.50 17.38 -13.65
C VAL A 115 5.12 16.30 -12.65
N LEU A 116 4.10 15.47 -12.93
CA LEU A 116 3.69 14.35 -12.08
C LEU A 116 4.83 13.35 -11.87
N ILE A 117 5.58 13.01 -12.92
CA ILE A 117 6.74 12.11 -12.81
C ILE A 117 7.82 12.74 -11.93
N ALA A 118 8.14 14.01 -12.14
CA ALA A 118 9.12 14.73 -11.35
C ALA A 118 8.76 14.72 -9.85
N VAL A 119 7.52 15.10 -9.53
CA VAL A 119 6.99 15.11 -8.16
C VAL A 119 7.02 13.71 -7.56
N SER A 120 6.63 12.69 -8.33
CA SER A 120 6.62 11.29 -7.87
C SER A 120 8.03 10.79 -7.52
N ILE A 121 9.03 11.08 -8.38
CA ILE A 121 10.44 10.73 -8.12
C ILE A 121 10.92 11.41 -6.84
N LEU A 122 10.69 12.71 -6.69
CA LEU A 122 11.11 13.48 -5.51
C LEU A 122 10.42 13.00 -4.24
N PHE A 123 9.12 12.72 -4.31
CA PHE A 123 8.36 12.20 -3.19
C PHE A 123 8.92 10.86 -2.71
N VAL A 124 9.22 9.93 -3.61
CA VAL A 124 9.83 8.63 -3.27
C VAL A 124 11.20 8.82 -2.64
N LEU A 125 12.00 9.74 -3.19
CA LEU A 125 13.36 9.99 -2.76
C LEU A 125 13.42 10.57 -1.33
N HIS A 126 12.52 11.50 -1.01
CA HIS A 126 12.39 12.09 0.32
C HIS A 126 11.71 11.14 1.33
N SER A 127 10.86 10.21 0.87
CA SER A 127 10.08 9.33 1.74
C SER A 127 10.86 8.17 2.36
N LYS A 128 12.12 7.92 1.97
CA LYS A 128 12.89 6.75 2.40
C LYS A 128 12.94 6.58 3.93
N GLY A 129 13.14 7.66 4.69
CA GLY A 129 13.21 7.59 6.15
C GLY A 129 11.90 7.13 6.81
N ARG A 130 10.77 7.33 6.14
CA ARG A 130 9.45 6.82 6.57
C ARG A 130 9.24 5.38 6.10
N ILE A 131 9.61 5.08 4.85
CA ILE A 131 9.50 3.72 4.27
C ILE A 131 10.35 2.73 5.08
N ARG A 132 11.60 3.07 5.38
CA ARG A 132 12.49 2.20 6.17
C ARG A 132 11.96 1.97 7.58
N ARG A 133 11.52 3.02 8.28
CA ARG A 133 10.89 2.87 9.61
C ARG A 133 9.62 2.03 9.58
N PHE A 134 8.87 2.09 8.48
CA PHE A 134 7.69 1.25 8.29
C PHE A 134 8.10 -0.21 8.05
N THR A 135 9.06 -0.47 7.16
CA THR A 135 9.56 -1.82 6.88
C THR A 135 10.25 -2.46 8.09
N ASP A 136 11.05 -1.70 8.85
CA ASP A 136 11.74 -2.19 10.05
C ASP A 136 10.77 -2.51 11.19
N ARG A 137 9.56 -1.93 11.19
CA ARG A 137 8.50 -2.22 12.16
C ARG A 137 7.63 -3.41 11.78
N LEU A 138 7.60 -3.80 10.50
CA LEU A 138 6.83 -4.94 10.03
C LEU A 138 7.60 -6.24 10.32
N GLU A 139 7.08 -7.07 11.20
CA GLU A 139 7.62 -8.41 11.39
C GLU A 139 7.48 -9.23 10.10
N THR A 140 8.46 -10.09 9.80
CA THR A 140 8.44 -10.93 8.58
C THR A 140 7.17 -11.78 8.49
N GLY A 141 6.62 -12.21 9.62
CA GLY A 141 5.35 -12.94 9.69
C GLY A 141 4.13 -12.12 9.26
N GLU A 142 4.13 -10.81 9.51
CA GLU A 142 3.05 -9.93 9.07
C GLU A 142 3.05 -9.75 7.56
N VAL A 143 4.23 -9.60 6.95
CA VAL A 143 4.37 -9.51 5.48
C VAL A 143 3.77 -10.74 4.81
N VAL A 144 4.06 -11.94 5.32
CA VAL A 144 3.48 -13.20 4.83
C VAL A 144 1.95 -13.20 4.98
N THR A 145 1.43 -12.66 6.09
CA THR A 145 -0.01 -12.59 6.34
C THR A 145 -0.71 -11.63 5.36
N VAL A 146 -0.11 -10.46 5.10
CA VAL A 146 -0.59 -9.53 4.07
C VAL A 146 -0.55 -10.17 2.69
N CYS A 147 0.54 -10.85 2.32
CA CYS A 147 0.64 -11.55 1.04
C CYS A 147 -0.44 -12.64 0.89
N LYS A 148 -0.72 -13.42 1.94
CA LYS A 148 -1.81 -14.42 1.94
C LYS A 148 -3.16 -13.75 1.74
N PHE A 149 -3.45 -12.66 2.45
CA PHE A 149 -4.68 -11.90 2.27
C PHE A 149 -4.78 -11.36 0.83
N LEU A 150 -3.70 -10.77 0.31
CA LEU A 150 -3.66 -10.25 -1.06
C LEU A 150 -3.83 -11.36 -2.10
N ALA A 151 -3.33 -12.57 -1.86
CA ALA A 151 -3.57 -13.72 -2.72
C ALA A 151 -5.06 -14.12 -2.70
N ILE A 152 -5.71 -14.12 -1.53
CA ILE A 152 -7.15 -14.42 -1.42
C ILE A 152 -7.98 -13.37 -2.19
N VAL A 153 -7.66 -12.08 -2.07
CA VAL A 153 -8.42 -10.99 -2.70
C VAL A 153 -8.07 -10.79 -4.18
N GLY A 154 -6.78 -10.80 -4.52
CA GLY A 154 -6.29 -10.45 -5.85
C GLY A 154 -6.14 -11.63 -6.79
N VAL A 155 -6.04 -12.87 -6.28
CA VAL A 155 -5.88 -14.07 -7.10
C VAL A 155 -7.09 -14.98 -6.98
N VAL A 156 -7.48 -15.37 -5.76
CA VAL A 156 -8.55 -16.36 -5.57
C VAL A 156 -9.93 -15.78 -5.89
N LEU A 157 -10.27 -14.60 -5.36
CA LEU A 157 -11.58 -13.97 -5.60
C LEU A 157 -11.89 -13.75 -7.10
N PRO A 158 -10.98 -13.19 -7.94
CA PRO A 158 -11.26 -13.04 -9.36
C PRO A 158 -11.29 -14.36 -10.12
N LEU A 159 -10.59 -15.40 -9.65
CA LEU A 159 -10.63 -16.72 -10.25
C LEU A 159 -11.97 -17.45 -10.01
N ILE A 160 -12.74 -17.04 -8.99
CA ILE A 160 -14.05 -17.64 -8.70
C ILE A 160 -15.10 -17.14 -9.71
N PRO A 161 -15.67 -18.04 -10.54
CA PRO A 161 -16.67 -17.68 -11.52
C PRO A 161 -17.91 -17.09 -10.83
N ALA A 162 -18.47 -16.03 -11.43
CA ALA A 162 -19.65 -15.33 -10.89
C ALA A 162 -20.93 -16.19 -10.94
N ILE A 163 -20.92 -17.21 -11.80
CA ILE A 163 -22.07 -18.03 -12.16
C ILE A 163 -21.79 -19.45 -11.66
N PRO A 164 -22.75 -20.13 -10.99
CA PRO A 164 -22.59 -21.51 -10.62
C PRO A 164 -22.61 -22.37 -11.90
N GLN A 165 -21.42 -22.65 -12.44
CA GLN A 165 -21.22 -23.67 -13.48
C GLN A 165 -20.53 -24.91 -12.89
N ALA A 166 -20.60 -25.09 -11.58
CA ALA A 166 -20.09 -26.28 -10.91
C ALA A 166 -20.96 -27.47 -11.32
N LYS A 167 -20.44 -28.37 -12.17
CA LYS A 167 -21.01 -29.70 -12.38
C LYS A 167 -20.61 -30.62 -11.21
N GLY A 168 -21.59 -31.24 -10.55
CA GLY A 168 -21.41 -32.16 -9.42
C GLY A 168 -22.31 -31.81 -8.22
N TRP A 169 -22.26 -32.61 -7.15
CA TRP A 169 -23.07 -32.44 -5.92
C TRP A 169 -22.96 -31.04 -5.28
N LEU A 170 -21.82 -30.36 -5.48
CA LEU A 170 -21.57 -28.98 -5.05
C LEU A 170 -22.41 -27.95 -5.81
N GLY A 171 -22.72 -28.20 -7.09
CA GLY A 171 -23.55 -27.34 -7.93
C GLY A 171 -25.02 -27.38 -7.54
N GLU A 172 -25.53 -28.57 -7.20
CA GLU A 172 -26.91 -28.75 -6.71
C GLU A 172 -27.11 -28.13 -5.32
N LEU A 173 -26.12 -28.25 -4.43
CA LEU A 173 -26.14 -27.61 -3.12
C LEU A 173 -26.05 -26.07 -3.21
N LEU A 174 -25.27 -25.55 -4.16
CA LEU A 174 -25.21 -24.10 -4.42
C LEU A 174 -26.45 -23.57 -5.14
N ALA A 175 -27.09 -24.37 -5.99
CA ALA A 175 -28.36 -24.01 -6.64
C ALA A 175 -29.52 -23.96 -5.62
N ALA A 176 -29.43 -24.72 -4.53
CA ALA A 176 -30.39 -24.67 -3.42
C ALA A 176 -30.23 -23.44 -2.51
N LEU A 177 -29.07 -22.77 -2.51
CA LEU A 177 -28.87 -21.52 -1.76
C LEU A 177 -29.10 -20.28 -2.65
N PRO A 178 -29.82 -19.25 -2.16
CA PRO A 178 -29.99 -17.97 -2.87
C PRO A 178 -28.71 -17.09 -2.88
N VAL A 179 -27.53 -17.68 -2.70
CA VAL A 179 -26.24 -16.99 -2.48
C VAL A 179 -25.20 -17.48 -3.47
N THR A 180 -24.54 -16.58 -4.20
CA THR A 180 -23.52 -16.97 -5.20
C THR A 180 -22.17 -17.32 -4.54
N PRO A 181 -21.35 -18.22 -5.12
CA PRO A 181 -20.03 -18.56 -4.58
C PRO A 181 -19.11 -17.35 -4.42
N ARG A 182 -19.23 -16.39 -5.34
CA ARG A 182 -18.55 -15.09 -5.24
C ARG A 182 -18.99 -14.29 -4.01
N GLN A 183 -20.26 -14.34 -3.64
CA GLN A 183 -20.76 -13.66 -2.44
C GLN A 183 -20.20 -14.29 -1.16
N ILE A 184 -20.15 -15.62 -1.10
CA ILE A 184 -19.54 -16.35 0.02
C ILE A 184 -18.06 -15.96 0.16
N TRP A 185 -17.31 -15.94 -0.95
CA TRP A 185 -15.90 -15.59 -0.90
C TRP A 185 -15.65 -14.12 -0.58
N MET A 186 -16.49 -13.22 -1.08
CA MET A 186 -16.44 -11.81 -0.72
C MET A 186 -16.73 -11.62 0.78
N ALA A 187 -17.58 -12.45 1.40
CA ALA A 187 -17.81 -12.41 2.83
C ALA A 187 -16.55 -12.83 3.60
N VAL A 188 -15.83 -13.85 3.12
CA VAL A 188 -14.50 -14.23 3.65
C VAL A 188 -13.50 -13.07 3.53
N VAL A 189 -13.47 -12.39 2.39
CA VAL A 189 -12.58 -11.22 2.17
C VAL A 189 -12.88 -10.10 3.14
N VAL A 190 -14.15 -9.69 3.24
CA VAL A 190 -14.59 -8.59 4.13
C VAL A 190 -14.34 -8.95 5.59
N THR A 191 -14.69 -10.17 6.00
CA THR A 191 -14.47 -10.62 7.38
C THR A 191 -12.98 -10.67 7.73
N THR A 192 -12.12 -11.18 6.83
CA THR A 192 -10.66 -11.21 7.03
C THR A 192 -10.07 -9.80 7.05
N ALA A 193 -10.56 -8.89 6.20
CA ALA A 193 -10.12 -7.50 6.17
C ALA A 193 -10.43 -6.78 7.48
N ILE A 194 -11.66 -6.89 7.99
CA ILE A 194 -12.07 -6.31 9.28
C ILE A 194 -11.22 -6.89 10.41
N SER A 195 -11.00 -8.20 10.44
CA SER A 195 -10.17 -8.84 11.46
C SER A 195 -8.72 -8.36 11.40
N TYR A 196 -8.12 -8.28 10.22
CA TYR A 196 -6.75 -7.83 10.04
C TYR A 196 -6.58 -6.35 10.43
N LEU A 197 -7.55 -5.50 10.07
CA LEU A 197 -7.60 -4.10 10.51
C LEU A 197 -7.67 -4.00 12.04
N GLY A 198 -8.49 -4.82 12.69
CA GLY A 198 -8.57 -4.90 14.15
C GLY A 198 -7.23 -5.26 14.79
N TYR A 199 -6.55 -6.27 14.25
CA TYR A 199 -5.21 -6.66 14.68
C TYR A 199 -4.18 -5.52 14.52
N VAL A 200 -4.11 -4.90 13.34
CA VAL A 200 -3.18 -3.79 13.07
C VAL A 200 -3.45 -2.60 14.00
N LEU A 201 -4.72 -2.28 14.26
CA LEU A 201 -5.08 -1.23 15.22
C LEU A 201 -4.59 -1.54 16.64
N GLN A 202 -4.71 -2.80 17.07
CA GLN A 202 -4.28 -3.24 18.39
C GLN A 202 -2.76 -3.18 18.53
N THR A 203 -2.03 -3.72 17.56
CA THR A 203 -0.59 -3.88 17.60
C THR A 203 0.13 -2.54 17.43
N TYR A 204 -0.30 -1.69 16.48
CA TYR A 204 0.48 -0.51 16.08
C TYR A 204 -0.04 0.81 16.63
N LEU A 205 -1.36 0.99 16.78
CA LEU A 205 -1.95 2.25 17.23
C LEU A 205 -2.18 2.27 18.75
N TYR A 206 -2.48 1.12 19.36
CA TYR A 206 -2.88 1.04 20.77
C TYR A 206 -2.19 -0.07 21.61
N PRO A 207 -0.86 -0.19 21.60
CA PRO A 207 -0.15 -1.27 22.30
C PRO A 207 -0.30 -1.27 23.84
N ASN A 208 -0.57 -0.10 24.47
CA ASN A 208 -0.52 0.08 25.93
C ASN A 208 -1.84 0.56 26.59
N LYS A 209 -3.01 0.41 25.95
CA LYS A 209 -4.27 0.90 26.52
C LYS A 209 -5.03 -0.18 27.31
N GLY A 210 -5.80 0.26 28.33
CA GLY A 210 -6.46 -0.57 29.34
C GLY A 210 -7.43 -1.62 28.79
N LEU A 211 -7.87 -2.54 29.67
CA LEU A 211 -8.65 -3.75 29.31
C LEU A 211 -9.89 -3.47 28.44
N LEU A 212 -10.52 -2.31 28.59
CA LEU A 212 -11.70 -1.91 27.83
C LEU A 212 -11.42 -1.77 26.33
N LEU A 213 -10.34 -1.06 25.97
CA LEU A 213 -9.99 -0.87 24.56
C LEU A 213 -9.47 -2.17 23.93
N ALA A 214 -8.82 -3.03 24.73
CA ALA A 214 -8.44 -4.37 24.32
C ALA A 214 -9.66 -5.26 24.01
N GLY A 215 -10.77 -5.10 24.75
CA GLY A 215 -12.03 -5.81 24.46
C GLY A 215 -12.70 -5.33 23.18
N VAL A 216 -12.76 -4.02 22.97
CA VAL A 216 -13.33 -3.43 21.74
C VAL A 216 -12.52 -3.84 20.52
N ILE A 217 -11.21 -3.58 20.50
CA ILE A 217 -10.35 -3.86 19.36
C ILE A 217 -10.17 -5.38 19.17
N GLY A 218 -10.01 -6.12 20.27
CA GLY A 218 -9.97 -7.59 20.24
C GLY A 218 -11.27 -8.19 19.71
N GLY A 219 -12.42 -7.58 20.02
CA GLY A 219 -13.72 -7.98 19.50
C GLY A 219 -13.87 -7.75 17.99
N VAL A 220 -13.24 -6.71 17.44
CA VAL A 220 -13.15 -6.48 15.98
C VAL A 220 -12.32 -7.59 15.31
N TYR A 221 -11.21 -8.01 15.93
CA TYR A 221 -10.40 -9.13 15.43
C TYR A 221 -11.16 -10.47 15.52
N SER A 222 -11.57 -10.86 16.73
CA SER A 222 -12.33 -12.07 17.03
C SER A 222 -12.99 -11.95 18.41
N SER A 223 -14.32 -11.84 18.43
CA SER A 223 -15.10 -11.78 19.67
C SER A 223 -14.85 -13.00 20.57
N THR A 224 -14.70 -14.20 20.01
CA THR A 224 -14.40 -15.42 20.79
C THR A 224 -13.02 -15.35 21.44
N VAL A 225 -11.99 -14.94 20.69
CA VAL A 225 -10.62 -14.85 21.24
C VAL A 225 -10.54 -13.76 22.30
N ALA A 226 -11.16 -12.60 22.05
CA ALA A 226 -11.24 -11.52 23.03
C ALA A 226 -11.90 -12.00 24.32
N VAL A 227 -13.05 -12.68 24.23
CA VAL A 227 -13.76 -13.23 25.39
C VAL A 227 -12.89 -14.23 26.15
N LEU A 228 -12.23 -15.17 25.47
CA LEU A 228 -11.37 -16.18 26.10
C LEU A 228 -10.17 -15.56 26.81
N VAL A 229 -9.50 -14.59 26.18
CA VAL A 229 -8.32 -13.91 26.75
C VAL A 229 -8.72 -13.07 27.96
N LEU A 230 -9.82 -12.31 27.87
CA LEU A 230 -10.35 -11.49 28.96
C LEU A 230 -10.89 -12.34 30.12
N ALA A 231 -11.56 -13.47 29.84
CA ALA A 231 -12.03 -14.40 30.86
C ALA A 231 -10.86 -15.06 31.62
N LYS A 232 -9.81 -15.49 30.92
CA LYS A 232 -8.58 -16.00 31.56
C LYS A 232 -7.91 -14.94 32.43
N LYS A 233 -7.87 -13.68 31.97
CA LYS A 233 -7.26 -12.55 32.71
C LYS A 233 -8.06 -12.15 33.94
N SER A 234 -9.39 -12.20 33.88
CA SER A 234 -10.30 -12.04 35.03
C SER A 234 -10.06 -13.10 36.10
N LYS A 235 -9.92 -14.38 35.69
CA LYS A 235 -9.63 -15.49 36.61
C LYS A 235 -8.27 -15.34 37.31
N ALA A 236 -7.27 -14.80 36.62
CA ALA A 236 -5.91 -14.63 37.15
C ALA A 236 -5.75 -13.39 38.04
N ARG A 237 -6.60 -12.36 37.89
CA ARG A 237 -6.53 -11.11 38.68
C ARG A 237 -7.95 -10.65 39.08
N PRO A 238 -8.41 -11.00 40.29
CA PRO A 238 -9.74 -10.65 40.78
C PRO A 238 -10.03 -9.14 40.78
N GLU A 239 -9.00 -8.32 41.02
CA GLU A 239 -9.07 -6.85 41.05
C GLU A 239 -9.49 -6.23 39.70
N VAL A 240 -9.27 -6.93 38.58
CA VAL A 240 -9.57 -6.45 37.22
C VAL A 240 -10.79 -7.16 36.62
N SER A 241 -11.43 -8.04 37.40
CA SER A 241 -12.55 -8.88 36.97
C SER A 241 -13.72 -8.05 36.44
N HIS A 242 -14.02 -6.93 37.10
CA HIS A 242 -15.08 -6.02 36.69
C HIS A 242 -14.79 -5.39 35.31
N GLN A 243 -13.59 -4.86 35.10
CA GLN A 243 -13.20 -4.25 33.81
C GLN A 243 -13.12 -5.29 32.69
N ALA A 244 -12.74 -6.54 33.01
CA ALA A 244 -12.75 -7.64 32.07
C ALA A 244 -14.18 -8.03 31.63
N GLY A 245 -15.15 -8.00 32.56
CA GLY A 245 -16.56 -8.24 32.25
C GLY A 245 -17.13 -7.21 31.27
N VAL A 246 -16.88 -5.92 31.52
CA VAL A 246 -17.26 -4.83 30.61
C VAL A 246 -16.61 -5.00 29.23
N ALA A 247 -15.32 -5.32 29.19
CA ALA A 247 -14.59 -5.57 27.95
C ALA A 247 -15.11 -6.78 27.15
N ILE A 248 -15.59 -7.84 27.82
CA ILE A 248 -16.23 -9.00 27.18
C ILE A 248 -17.54 -8.60 26.51
N VAL A 249 -18.40 -7.84 27.20
CA VAL A 249 -19.68 -7.41 26.63
C VAL A 249 -19.45 -6.46 25.45
N LEU A 250 -18.45 -5.58 25.52
CA LEU A 250 -18.02 -4.75 24.39
C LEU A 250 -17.50 -5.58 23.20
N ALA A 251 -16.75 -6.66 23.46
CA ALA A 251 -16.30 -7.57 22.41
C ALA A 251 -17.47 -8.29 21.70
N VAL A 252 -18.53 -8.62 22.43
CA VAL A 252 -19.76 -9.20 21.87
C VAL A 252 -20.55 -8.17 21.06
N SER A 253 -20.63 -6.92 21.52
CA SER A 253 -21.25 -5.81 20.76
C SER A 253 -20.62 -5.65 19.37
N MET A 254 -19.29 -5.80 19.28
CA MET A 254 -18.55 -5.74 18.01
C MET A 254 -18.93 -6.83 17.00
N MET A 255 -19.42 -7.99 17.45
CA MET A 255 -19.94 -9.02 16.55
C MET A 255 -21.13 -8.52 15.74
N TYR A 256 -22.06 -7.82 16.39
CA TYR A 256 -23.25 -7.26 15.73
C TYR A 256 -22.88 -6.16 14.75
N LEU A 257 -21.89 -5.32 15.10
CA LEU A 257 -21.36 -4.29 14.21
C LEU A 257 -20.71 -4.91 12.95
N ARG A 258 -19.97 -6.01 13.11
CA ARG A 258 -19.37 -6.76 12.00
C ARG A 258 -20.43 -7.36 11.07
N LEU A 259 -21.50 -7.90 11.63
CA LEU A 259 -22.63 -8.42 10.85
C LEU A 259 -23.33 -7.29 10.08
N LEU A 260 -23.53 -6.14 10.70
CA LEU A 260 -24.11 -4.97 10.04
C LEU A 260 -23.25 -4.49 8.85
N ALA A 261 -21.93 -4.43 9.02
CA ALA A 261 -21.01 -4.10 7.93
C ALA A 261 -21.15 -5.09 6.75
N LEU A 262 -21.31 -6.39 7.04
CA LEU A 262 -21.57 -7.41 6.01
C LEU A 262 -22.89 -7.13 5.26
N VAL A 263 -23.98 -6.87 6.00
CA VAL A 263 -25.30 -6.60 5.40
C VAL A 263 -25.25 -5.35 4.49
N VAL A 264 -24.55 -4.30 4.92
CA VAL A 264 -24.35 -3.08 4.13
C VAL A 264 -23.65 -3.36 2.80
N ILE A 265 -22.60 -4.18 2.80
CA ILE A 265 -21.80 -4.48 1.60
C ILE A 265 -22.57 -5.39 0.63
N PHE A 266 -23.31 -6.39 1.15
CA PHE A 266 -23.94 -7.41 0.29
C PHE A 266 -25.33 -7.02 -0.20
N ARG A 267 -26.17 -6.43 0.66
CA ARG A 267 -27.55 -6.08 0.33
C ARG A 267 -27.97 -4.83 1.09
N PHE A 268 -27.59 -3.66 0.56
CA PHE A 268 -27.95 -2.36 1.14
C PHE A 268 -29.45 -2.21 1.41
N ARG A 269 -30.32 -2.78 0.56
CA ARG A 269 -31.78 -2.75 0.73
C ARG A 269 -32.27 -3.53 1.97
N SER A 270 -31.52 -4.55 2.41
CA SER A 270 -31.82 -5.33 3.61
C SER A 270 -31.33 -4.65 4.89
N VAL A 271 -30.51 -3.60 4.79
CA VAL A 271 -30.07 -2.79 5.94
C VAL A 271 -31.26 -2.12 6.63
N LEU A 272 -32.27 -1.68 5.89
CA LEU A 272 -33.46 -1.07 6.49
C LEU A 272 -34.27 -2.06 7.35
N ALA A 273 -34.24 -3.35 7.02
CA ALA A 273 -34.99 -4.37 7.76
C ALA A 273 -34.20 -4.92 8.97
N VAL A 274 -32.90 -5.17 8.79
CA VAL A 274 -32.07 -5.89 9.78
C VAL A 274 -31.13 -4.95 10.56
N GLY A 275 -30.78 -3.81 9.97
CA GLY A 275 -29.89 -2.80 10.57
C GLY A 275 -30.39 -2.27 11.92
N PRO A 276 -31.68 -1.87 12.06
CA PRO A 276 -32.20 -1.40 13.35
C PRO A 276 -32.07 -2.46 14.45
N VAL A 277 -32.35 -3.73 14.15
CA VAL A 277 -32.26 -4.84 15.11
C VAL A 277 -30.81 -5.10 15.53
N LEU A 278 -29.87 -5.08 14.59
CA LEU A 278 -28.45 -5.26 14.89
C LEU A 278 -27.88 -4.08 15.70
N LEU A 279 -28.31 -2.86 15.40
CA LEU A 279 -27.90 -1.66 16.15
C LEU A 279 -28.49 -1.63 17.56
N THR A 280 -29.75 -2.03 17.74
CA THR A 280 -30.34 -2.12 19.09
C THR A 280 -29.66 -3.19 19.93
N LEU A 281 -29.33 -4.35 19.36
CA LEU A 281 -28.56 -5.39 20.06
C LEU A 281 -27.14 -4.93 20.41
N ALA A 282 -26.47 -4.23 19.50
CA ALA A 282 -25.15 -3.65 19.77
C ALA A 282 -25.20 -2.58 20.88
N ALA A 283 -26.22 -1.71 20.84
CA ALA A 283 -26.44 -0.64 21.81
C ALA A 283 -26.87 -1.17 23.18
N LEU A 284 -27.70 -2.21 23.24
CA LEU A 284 -28.06 -2.88 24.50
C LEU A 284 -26.85 -3.55 25.13
N ALA A 285 -26.02 -4.23 24.34
CA ALA A 285 -24.78 -4.81 24.83
C ALA A 285 -23.81 -3.72 25.34
N ALA A 286 -23.59 -2.65 24.57
CA ALA A 286 -22.72 -1.55 24.99
C ALA A 286 -23.27 -0.79 26.22
N GLY A 287 -24.59 -0.58 26.28
CA GLY A 287 -25.27 0.06 27.39
C GLY A 287 -25.19 -0.77 28.68
N TYR A 288 -25.38 -2.09 28.59
CA TYR A 288 -25.17 -2.99 29.72
C TYR A 288 -23.71 -2.99 30.19
N ALA A 289 -22.77 -2.88 29.26
CA ALA A 289 -21.35 -2.80 29.58
C ALA A 289 -20.96 -1.49 30.30
N LEU A 290 -21.58 -0.37 29.94
CA LEU A 290 -21.31 0.94 30.56
C LEU A 290 -22.09 1.16 31.86
N TRP A 291 -23.20 0.45 32.07
CA TRP A 291 -24.04 0.57 33.26
C TRP A 291 -23.55 -0.28 34.44
N ARG A 292 -22.87 -1.40 34.16
CA ARG A 292 -22.10 -2.13 35.17
C ARG A 292 -20.80 -1.41 35.44
#